data_AF-A0A1Z4REZ1-F1
#
_entry.id   AF-A0A1Z4REZ1-F1
#
_cell.length_a   1.000
_cell.length_b   1.000
_cell.length_c   1.000
_cell.angle_alpha   90.00
_cell.angle_beta   90.00
_cell.angle_gamma   90.00
#
_symmetry.space_group_name_H-M   'P 1'
#
loop_
_entity.id
_entity.type
_entity.pdbx_description
1 polymer ?
#
loop_
_entity_poly.entity_id
_entity_poly.type
_entity_poly.pdbx_seq_one_letter_code
_entity_poly.pdbx_strand_id
1 'polypeptide(L)' 'MLAEQRHIEKQAEIEKNKIRLIAPGGGRSAEMTVKQGICLCLVYLRQKPTFEILGLLFSVSRNKANKTFNYWVEILP' A
#
# COMPACT_ATOMS: atom_id res chain seq x y z
N MET A 1 -2.63 13.91 -5.60
CA MET A 1 -2.34 14.26 -4.17
C MET A 1 -0.89 13.96 -3.86
N LEU A 2 -0.24 14.64 -2.91
CA LEU A 2 1.19 14.43 -2.56
C LEU A 2 1.54 12.94 -2.30
N ALA A 3 0.63 12.20 -1.65
CA ALA A 3 0.76 10.77 -1.38
C ALA A 3 0.83 9.90 -2.63
N GLU A 4 0.04 10.21 -3.65
CA GLU A 4 0.05 9.47 -4.93
C GLU A 4 1.36 9.73 -5.69
N GLN A 5 1.87 10.96 -5.62
CA GLN A 5 3.16 11.32 -6.24
C GLN A 5 4.32 10.56 -5.58
N ARG A 6 4.40 10.58 -4.24
CA ARG A 6 5.42 9.81 -3.52
C ARG A 6 5.29 8.30 -3.75
N HIS A 7 4.07 7.80 -3.91
CA HIS A 7 3.85 6.39 -4.29
C HIS A 7 4.45 6.05 -5.65
N ILE A 8 4.25 6.92 -6.66
CA ILE A 8 4.83 6.75 -8.00
C ILE A 8 6.36 6.78 -7.94
N GLU A 9 6.94 7.73 -7.21
CA GLU A 9 8.39 7.82 -7.01
C GLU A 9 8.95 6.56 -6.33
N LYS A 10 8.28 6.07 -5.29
CA LYS A 10 8.68 4.83 -4.60
C LYS A 10 8.60 3.62 -5.52
N GLN A 11 7.55 3.52 -6.34
CA GLN A 11 7.43 2.46 -7.33
C GLN A 11 8.54 2.54 -8.38
N ALA A 12 8.87 3.73 -8.87
CA ALA A 12 9.97 3.93 -9.82
C ALA A 12 11.33 3.53 -9.23
N GLU A 13 11.58 3.86 -7.96
CA GLU A 13 12.79 3.44 -7.23
C GLU A 13 12.88 1.91 -7.12
N ILE A 14 11.80 1.26 -6.68
CA ILE A 14 11.73 -0.20 -6.58
C ILE A 14 12.01 -0.83 -7.94
N GLU A 15 11.42 -0.27 -9.00
CA GLU A 15 11.51 -0.83 -10.33
C GLU A 15 12.89 -0.62 -10.97
N LYS A 16 13.59 0.48 -10.63
CA LYS A 16 14.99 0.74 -11.02
C LYS A 16 15.95 -0.25 -10.37
N ASN A 17 15.69 -0.62 -9.11
CA ASN A 17 16.54 -1.53 -8.35
C ASN A 17 16.25 -3.02 -8.61
N LYS A 18 15.19 -3.32 -9.36
CA LYS A 18 14.73 -4.68 -9.61
C LYS A 18 15.47 -5.32 -10.79
N ILE A 19 16.23 -6.38 -10.52
CA ILE A 19 16.81 -7.22 -11.59
C ILE A 19 15.69 -8.09 -12.16
N ARG A 20 15.38 -7.93 -13.46
CA ARG A 20 14.30 -8.68 -14.12
C ARG A 20 14.85 -9.77 -15.04
N LEU A 21 14.27 -10.96 -14.95
CA LEU A 21 14.45 -12.04 -15.94
C LEU A 21 13.39 -12.00 -17.06
N ILE A 22 12.23 -11.36 -16.82
CA ILE A 22 11.07 -11.32 -17.74
C ILE A 22 10.55 -9.88 -17.86
N ALA A 23 9.99 -9.55 -19.03
CA ALA A 23 9.36 -8.25 -19.30
C ALA A 23 8.23 -7.88 -18.31
N PRO A 24 8.00 -6.58 -18.05
CA PRO A 24 6.84 -6.11 -17.30
C PRO A 24 5.52 -6.62 -17.89
N GLY A 25 4.52 -6.87 -17.04
CA GLY A 25 3.13 -7.05 -17.48
C GLY A 25 2.48 -8.40 -17.16
N GLY A 26 3.24 -9.39 -16.68
CA GLY A 26 2.68 -10.70 -16.30
C GLY A 26 2.06 -10.78 -14.89
N GLY A 27 1.92 -9.66 -14.18
CA GLY A 27 1.53 -9.64 -12.76
C GLY A 27 0.02 -9.61 -12.54
N ARG A 28 -0.45 -10.22 -11.44
CA ARG A 28 -1.82 -10.12 -10.94
C ARG A 28 -2.16 -8.65 -10.63
N SER A 29 -3.35 -8.22 -11.01
CA SER A 29 -3.86 -6.88 -10.66
C SER A 29 -3.81 -6.66 -9.15
N ALA A 30 -3.46 -5.43 -8.74
CA ALA A 30 -3.39 -5.09 -7.33
C ALA A 30 -4.78 -5.23 -6.70
N GLU A 31 -4.88 -6.05 -5.65
CA GLU A 31 -6.12 -6.31 -4.91
C GLU A 31 -6.68 -5.08 -4.18
N MET A 32 -5.91 -3.99 -4.13
CA MET A 32 -6.31 -2.75 -3.46
C MET A 32 -5.85 -1.54 -4.25
N THR A 33 -6.72 -0.54 -4.34
CA THR A 33 -6.40 0.73 -4.98
C THR A 33 -5.49 1.58 -4.09
N VAL A 34 -4.74 2.49 -4.71
CA VAL A 34 -3.89 3.47 -3.99
C VAL A 34 -4.69 4.27 -2.97
N LYS A 35 -5.88 4.75 -3.35
CA LYS A 35 -6.76 5.53 -2.47
C LYS A 35 -7.23 4.74 -1.25
N GLN A 36 -7.59 3.47 -1.41
CA GLN A 36 -7.95 2.60 -0.29
C GLN A 36 -6.77 2.40 0.66
N GLY A 37 -5.55 2.20 0.13
CA GLY A 37 -4.36 2.06 0.96
C GLY A 37 -4.04 3.31 1.79
N ILE A 38 -4.13 4.49 1.17
CA ILE A 38 -3.98 5.77 1.88
C ILE A 38 -5.04 5.92 2.97
N CYS A 39 -6.31 5.64 2.64
CA CYS A 39 -7.42 5.73 3.59
C CYS A 39 -7.22 4.77 4.78
N LEU A 40 -6.78 3.53 4.53
CA LEU A 40 -6.45 2.56 5.57
C LEU A 40 -5.40 3.10 6.54
N CYS A 41 -4.34 3.72 6.00
CA CYS A 41 -3.29 4.33 6.82
C CYS A 41 -3.82 5.50 7.67
N LEU A 42 -4.62 6.40 7.07
CA LEU A 42 -5.20 7.55 7.79
C LEU A 42 -6.17 7.12 8.90
N VAL A 43 -7.01 6.10 8.66
CA VAL A 43 -7.89 5.53 9.67
C VAL A 43 -7.07 4.96 10.83
N TYR A 44 -5.97 4.26 10.52
CA TYR A 44 -5.07 3.75 11.56
C TYR A 44 -4.45 4.86 12.40
N LEU A 45 -3.87 5.88 11.76
CA LEU A 45 -3.22 6.99 12.45
C LEU A 45 -4.18 7.75 13.37
N ARG A 46 -5.45 7.91 12.95
CA ARG A 46 -6.45 8.64 13.73
C ARG A 46 -7.03 7.85 14.90
N GLN A 47 -7.38 6.58 14.69
CA GLN A 47 -8.19 5.82 15.66
C GLN A 47 -7.42 4.67 16.32
N LYS A 48 -6.25 4.31 15.80
CA LYS A 48 -5.44 3.14 16.19
C LYS A 48 -6.25 1.85 16.38
N PRO A 49 -7.16 1.48 15.45
CA PRO A 49 -7.86 0.21 15.49
C PRO A 49 -6.89 -0.96 15.27
N THR A 50 -7.32 -2.16 15.64
CA THR A 50 -6.55 -3.38 15.36
C THR A 50 -6.55 -3.70 13.86
N PHE A 51 -5.57 -4.48 13.39
CA PHE A 51 -5.47 -4.85 11.97
C PHE A 51 -6.58 -5.82 11.53
N GLU A 52 -7.22 -6.52 12.46
CA GLU A 52 -8.43 -7.30 12.24
C GLU A 52 -9.59 -6.39 11.83
N ILE A 53 -9.80 -5.29 12.57
CA ILE A 53 -10.87 -4.32 12.29
C ILE A 53 -10.58 -3.62 10.96
N LEU A 54 -9.33 -3.22 10.69
CA LEU A 54 -8.96 -2.67 9.39
C LEU A 54 -9.18 -3.67 8.25
N GLY A 55 -8.85 -4.94 8.48
CA GLY A 55 -9.12 -6.00 7.52
C GLY A 55 -10.61 -6.09 7.15
N LEU A 56 -11.48 -6.01 8.15
CA LEU A 56 -12.93 -5.99 7.95
C LEU A 56 -13.39 -4.72 7.19
N LEU A 57 -12.93 -3.53 7.61
CA LEU A 57 -13.31 -2.25 7.00
C LEU A 57 -12.92 -2.12 5.53
N PHE A 58 -11.75 -2.67 5.16
CA PHE A 58 -11.21 -2.58 3.80
C PHE A 58 -11.37 -3.88 3.00
N SER A 59 -12.06 -4.89 3.54
CA SER A 59 -12.23 -6.21 2.91
C SER A 59 -10.91 -6.87 2.50
N VAL A 60 -9.90 -6.78 3.37
CA VAL A 60 -8.56 -7.38 3.17
C VAL A 60 -8.18 -8.26 4.36
N SER A 61 -7.23 -9.18 4.18
CA SER A 61 -6.74 -9.96 5.31
C SER A 61 -5.97 -9.09 6.32
N ARG A 62 -5.94 -9.50 7.59
CA ARG A 62 -5.14 -8.84 8.65
C ARG A 62 -3.70 -8.58 8.21
N ASN A 63 -3.06 -9.59 7.61
CA ASN A 63 -1.68 -9.48 7.13
C ASN A 63 -1.56 -8.46 5.99
N LYS A 64 -2.54 -8.40 5.08
CA LYS A 64 -2.57 -7.42 4.00
C LYS A 64 -2.76 -6.00 4.54
N ALA A 65 -3.68 -5.80 5.50
CA ALA A 65 -3.86 -4.52 6.18
C ALA A 65 -2.55 -4.04 6.84
N ASN A 66 -1.87 -4.93 7.58
CA ASN A 66 -0.59 -4.63 8.22
C ASN A 66 0.50 -4.25 7.20
N LYS A 67 0.69 -5.04 6.15
CA LYS A 67 1.67 -4.73 5.10
C LYS A 67 1.38 -3.40 4.43
N THR A 68 0.10 -3.10 4.19
CA THR A 68 -0.29 -1.86 3.54
C THR A 68 -0.07 -0.66 4.46
N PHE A 69 -0.39 -0.78 5.75
CA PHE A 69 -0.09 0.27 6.71
C PHE A 69 1.41 0.58 6.78
N ASN A 70 2.26 -0.44 6.93
CA ASN A 70 3.70 -0.25 6.98
C ASN A 70 4.25 0.36 5.68
N TYR A 71 3.73 -0.05 4.52
CA TYR A 71 4.10 0.57 3.25
C TYR A 71 3.74 2.06 3.20
N TRP A 72 2.53 2.43 3.62
CA TRP A 72 2.09 3.82 3.54
C TRP A 72 2.68 4.73 4.61
N VAL A 73 2.96 4.21 5.82
CA VAL A 73 3.56 5.03 6.88
C VAL A 73 4.99 5.47 6.52
N GLU A 74 5.71 4.68 5.73
CA GLU A 74 7.02 5.06 5.18
C GLU A 74 6.92 6.16 4.10
N ILE A 75 5.77 6.30 3.44
CA ILE A 75 5.55 7.18 2.27
C ILE A 75 4.84 8.48 2.64
N LEU A 76 4.06 8.48 3.72
CA LEU A 76 3.14 9.56 4.07
C LEU A 76 3.63 10.64 5.06
N PRO A 77 4.92 10.78 5.47
CA PRO A 77 5.25 11.70 6.56
C PRO A 77 4.68 13.10 6.32
#